data_AF-A0A0M3ILE2-F1
#
_entry.id   AF-A0A0M3ILE2-F1
#
_cell.length_a   1.000
_cell.length_b   1.000
_cell.length_c   1.000
_cell.angle_alpha   90.00
_cell.angle_beta   90.00
_cell.angle_gamma   90.00
#
_symmetry.space_group_name_H-M   'P 1'
#
loop_
_entity.id
_entity.type
_entity.pdbx_description
1 polymer ?
#
loop_
_entity_poly.entity_id
_entity_poly.type
_entity_poly.pdbx_seq_one_letter_code
_entity_poly.pdbx_strand_id
1 'polypeptide(L)'
;MKECHFSNRFIAFPEVTTEAVFSLDDDIGTLSVDEIEFAYQTWRENPERLVGFLPRSDMHNESNGIYVYNSESSKNMSIIVTGAAFYHKGFYFQYYGILYHNFLPILMRNCILAVKNCEDIAMNFLISTLTGKCPLKVMLRKKFGCPDCSTNGISIWATRQIVQRLECFDKFPAWISEKSFIFSSFRYDSLPYRYSSFTPLDDSFRQVGTL
;
A
#
# COMPACT_ATOMS: atom_id res chain seq x y z
N MET A 1 21.49 -7.13 -18.32
CA MET A 1 20.95 -5.78 -18.55
C MET A 1 20.64 -5.17 -17.20
N LYS A 2 21.15 -3.96 -16.89
CA LYS A 2 20.69 -3.22 -15.71
C LYS A 2 19.30 -2.67 -16.05
N GLU A 3 18.27 -3.40 -15.67
CA GLU A 3 16.86 -3.03 -15.88
C GLU A 3 16.35 -2.07 -14.79
N CYS A 4 15.26 -1.38 -15.11
CA CYS A 4 14.74 -0.17 -14.47
C CYS A 4 14.61 -0.24 -12.93
N HIS A 5 15.11 0.81 -12.24
CA HIS A 5 15.38 0.87 -10.81
C HIS A 5 14.18 0.87 -9.83
N PHE A 6 12.94 0.94 -10.31
CA PHE A 6 11.80 1.34 -9.47
C PHE A 6 11.23 0.20 -8.58
N SER A 7 11.15 -1.03 -9.09
CA SER A 7 10.64 -2.20 -8.35
C SER A 7 11.74 -3.07 -7.70
N ASN A 8 12.99 -2.61 -7.72
CA ASN A 8 14.14 -3.38 -7.20
C ASN A 8 14.05 -3.65 -5.70
N ARG A 9 13.32 -2.83 -4.94
CA ARG A 9 13.06 -3.06 -3.52
C ARG A 9 12.34 -4.39 -3.23
N PHE A 10 11.67 -4.96 -4.24
CA PHE A 10 11.02 -6.25 -4.14
C PHE A 10 11.91 -7.43 -4.54
N ILE A 11 13.18 -7.19 -4.90
CA ILE A 11 14.13 -8.28 -5.15
C ILE A 11 14.33 -9.06 -3.85
N ALA A 12 14.36 -10.39 -3.97
CA ALA A 12 14.69 -11.27 -2.87
C ALA A 12 16.20 -11.26 -2.60
N PHE A 13 16.62 -10.37 -1.73
CA PHE A 13 17.99 -10.32 -1.24
C PHE A 13 18.25 -11.49 -0.27
N PRO A 14 19.28 -12.32 -0.49
CA PRO A 14 19.60 -13.45 0.38
C PRO A 14 19.95 -13.02 1.81
N GLU A 15 20.36 -11.76 2.01
CA GLU A 15 20.70 -11.16 3.30
C GLU A 15 19.46 -10.91 4.18
N VAL A 16 18.28 -10.73 3.57
CA VAL A 16 17.04 -10.60 4.32
C VAL A 16 16.64 -12.01 4.73
N THR A 17 16.72 -12.33 6.03
CA THR A 17 16.38 -13.67 6.57
C THR A 17 15.05 -13.70 7.33
N THR A 18 14.48 -12.54 7.65
CA THR A 18 13.23 -12.38 8.39
C THR A 18 11.99 -12.66 7.55
N GLU A 19 10.91 -13.15 8.16
CA GLU A 19 9.62 -13.34 7.48
C GLU A 19 8.91 -12.01 7.17
N ALA A 20 9.06 -11.02 8.06
CA ALA A 20 8.56 -9.67 7.83
C ALA A 20 9.57 -8.87 7.01
N VAL A 21 9.08 -8.15 6.01
CA VAL A 21 9.85 -7.10 5.33
C VAL A 21 9.14 -5.78 5.55
N PHE A 22 9.86 -4.81 6.13
CA PHE A 22 9.42 -3.44 6.23
C PHE A 22 10.01 -2.63 5.09
N SER A 23 9.17 -2.11 4.20
CA SER A 23 9.57 -1.23 3.11
C SER A 23 9.23 0.21 3.49
N LEU A 24 10.25 1.08 3.37
CA LEU A 24 10.19 2.50 3.72
C LEU A 24 10.79 3.34 2.58
N ASP A 25 10.06 4.36 2.12
CA ASP A 25 10.59 5.37 1.20
C ASP A 25 11.56 6.31 1.91
N ASP A 26 12.58 6.76 1.20
CA ASP A 26 13.66 7.60 1.73
C ASP A 26 13.23 9.04 2.06
N ASP A 27 12.05 9.46 1.59
CA ASP A 27 11.42 10.74 1.91
C ASP A 27 10.49 10.68 3.15
N ILE A 28 10.35 9.51 3.79
CA ILE A 28 9.54 9.32 4.99
C ILE A 28 10.44 9.32 6.24
N GLY A 29 10.65 10.52 6.80
CA GLY A 29 11.50 10.72 7.99
C GLY A 29 10.75 10.81 9.34
N THR A 30 9.42 10.80 9.35
CA THR A 30 8.61 11.19 10.53
C THR A 30 7.93 10.04 11.28
N LEU A 31 8.18 8.78 10.88
CA LEU A 31 7.67 7.59 11.57
C LEU A 31 8.39 7.36 12.90
N SER A 32 7.64 7.20 13.99
CA SER A 32 8.21 6.87 15.30
C SER A 32 8.48 5.37 15.43
N VAL A 33 9.37 5.00 16.36
CA VAL A 33 9.65 3.59 16.68
C VAL A 33 8.39 2.89 17.19
N ASP A 34 7.58 3.56 18.01
CA ASP A 34 6.32 2.99 18.52
C ASP A 34 5.30 2.72 17.40
N GLU A 35 5.24 3.59 16.38
CA GLU A 35 4.40 3.39 15.20
C GLU A 35 4.85 2.16 14.39
N ILE A 36 6.16 2.00 14.19
CA ILE A 36 6.73 0.85 13.49
C ILE A 36 6.47 -0.44 14.27
N GLU A 37 6.67 -0.43 15.59
CA GLU A 37 6.41 -1.58 16.45
C GLU A 37 4.95 -2.00 16.41
N PHE A 38 4.02 -1.04 16.53
CA PHE A 38 2.59 -1.33 16.41
C PHE A 38 2.22 -1.93 15.05
N ALA A 39 2.77 -1.39 13.97
CA ALA A 39 2.54 -1.90 12.62
C ALA A 39 3.10 -3.33 12.46
N TYR A 40 4.26 -3.60 13.04
CA TYR A 40 4.85 -4.94 13.07
C TYR A 40 3.97 -5.92 13.86
N GLN A 41 3.48 -5.57 15.04
CA GLN A 41 2.56 -6.44 15.81
C GLN A 41 1.26 -6.71 15.05
N THR A 42 0.70 -5.69 14.40
CA THR A 42 -0.49 -5.85 13.54
C THR A 42 -0.21 -6.81 12.38
N TRP A 43 0.97 -6.72 11.77
CA TRP A 43 1.42 -7.65 10.74
C TRP A 43 1.62 -9.07 11.27
N ARG A 44 2.17 -9.25 12.48
CA ARG A 44 2.36 -10.57 13.09
C ARG A 44 1.04 -11.32 13.27
N GLU A 45 -0.04 -10.60 13.54
CA GLU A 45 -1.40 -11.18 13.65
C GLU A 45 -2.05 -11.42 12.28
N ASN A 46 -1.57 -10.77 11.23
CA ASN A 46 -2.12 -10.82 9.87
C ASN A 46 -1.01 -11.02 8.81
N PRO A 47 -0.16 -12.05 8.94
CA PRO A 47 1.04 -12.20 8.11
C PRO A 47 0.72 -12.27 6.62
N GLU A 48 -0.42 -12.82 6.24
CA GLU A 48 -0.82 -12.96 4.86
C GLU A 48 -1.17 -11.63 4.17
N ARG A 49 -1.37 -10.53 4.92
CA ARG A 49 -1.85 -9.25 4.39
C ARG A 49 -0.73 -8.22 4.28
N LEU A 50 -0.93 -7.25 3.40
CA LEU A 50 -0.14 -6.02 3.37
C LEU A 50 -0.62 -5.08 4.49
N VAL A 51 0.26 -4.70 5.40
CA VAL A 51 -0.06 -3.83 6.54
C VAL A 51 0.73 -2.53 6.41
N GLY A 52 0.09 -1.36 6.45
CA GLY A 52 0.85 -0.11 6.35
C GLY A 52 0.05 1.16 6.64
N PHE A 53 0.71 2.29 6.42
CA PHE A 53 0.27 3.59 6.94
C PHE A 53 -0.44 4.46 5.91
N LEU A 54 -0.18 4.23 4.61
CA LEU A 54 -0.61 5.12 3.53
C LEU A 54 -1.73 4.47 2.71
N PRO A 55 -3.00 4.57 3.12
CA PRO A 55 -4.12 4.02 2.38
C PRO A 55 -4.40 4.82 1.12
N ARG A 56 -4.79 4.12 0.06
CA ARG A 56 -5.33 4.66 -1.19
C ARG A 56 -6.55 3.84 -1.57
N SER A 57 -7.43 4.43 -2.36
CA SER A 57 -8.62 3.75 -2.82
C SER A 57 -8.80 3.95 -4.30
N ASP A 58 -9.07 2.87 -5.03
CA ASP A 58 -9.79 2.95 -6.29
C ASP A 58 -11.30 2.97 -5.99
N MET A 59 -12.00 4.00 -6.43
CA MET A 59 -13.45 3.93 -6.52
C MET A 59 -13.78 3.54 -7.95
N HIS A 60 -14.18 2.28 -8.15
CA HIS A 60 -14.78 1.88 -9.41
C HIS A 60 -16.20 2.43 -9.46
N ASN A 61 -16.44 3.42 -10.33
CA ASN A 61 -17.79 3.90 -10.54
C ASN A 61 -18.54 2.94 -11.46
N GLU A 62 -19.37 2.06 -10.88
CA GLU A 62 -20.15 1.05 -11.61
C GLU A 62 -21.11 1.64 -12.63
N SER A 63 -21.55 2.90 -12.46
CA SER A 63 -22.45 3.55 -13.41
C SER A 63 -21.77 3.95 -14.73
N ASN A 64 -20.46 4.18 -14.72
CA ASN A 64 -19.72 4.65 -15.90
C ASN A 64 -18.57 3.69 -16.32
N GLY A 65 -18.28 2.65 -15.52
CA GLY A 65 -17.16 1.72 -15.76
C GLY A 65 -15.77 2.36 -15.59
N ILE A 66 -15.69 3.53 -14.95
CA ILE A 66 -14.45 4.30 -14.81
C ILE A 66 -13.87 4.09 -13.41
N TYR A 67 -12.58 3.74 -13.36
CA TYR A 67 -11.80 3.74 -12.13
C TYR A 67 -11.44 5.18 -11.74
N VAL A 68 -11.69 5.54 -10.48
CA VAL A 68 -11.28 6.82 -9.89
C VAL A 68 -10.24 6.54 -8.82
N TYR A 69 -9.03 7.06 -8.99
CA TYR A 69 -7.98 6.98 -7.98
C TYR A 69 -8.15 8.12 -6.98
N ASN A 70 -8.41 7.79 -5.72
CA ASN A 70 -8.45 8.78 -4.66
C ASN A 70 -7.15 8.71 -3.84
N SER A 71 -6.38 9.80 -3.90
CA SER A 71 -5.16 9.99 -3.13
C SER A 71 -5.41 10.32 -1.65
N GLU A 72 -6.63 10.76 -1.31
CA GLU A 72 -7.03 11.05 0.06
C GLU A 72 -7.65 9.82 0.72
N SER A 73 -7.58 9.78 2.06
CA SER A 73 -8.15 8.69 2.85
C SER A 73 -9.68 8.71 2.72
N SER A 74 -10.21 7.96 1.75
CA SER A 74 -11.64 7.67 1.67
C SER A 74 -12.01 6.61 2.73
N LYS A 75 -13.31 6.42 2.99
CA LYS A 75 -13.78 5.45 4.01
C LYS A 75 -13.38 4.00 3.70
N ASN A 76 -13.15 3.70 2.43
CA ASN A 76 -12.83 2.37 1.93
C ASN A 76 -11.48 2.43 1.23
N MET A 77 -10.57 1.52 1.53
CA MET A 77 -9.28 1.40 0.87
C MET A 77 -9.14 0.04 0.22
N SER A 78 -8.38 -0.02 -0.86
CA SER A 78 -8.03 -1.24 -1.59
C SER A 78 -6.52 -1.37 -1.74
N ILE A 79 -5.79 -0.29 -1.40
CA ILE A 79 -4.35 -0.18 -1.55
C ILE A 79 -3.72 0.37 -0.29
N ILE A 80 -2.60 -0.22 0.09
CA ILE A 80 -1.59 0.39 0.95
C ILE A 80 -0.34 0.65 0.11
N VAL A 81 0.15 1.90 0.10
CA VAL A 81 1.39 2.24 -0.60
C VAL A 81 2.56 1.54 0.10
N THR A 82 3.39 0.82 -0.67
CA THR A 82 4.52 0.04 -0.14
C THR A 82 5.67 0.88 0.38
N GLY A 83 5.60 2.20 0.22
CA GLY A 83 6.54 3.17 0.77
C GLY A 83 6.54 3.27 2.29
N ALA A 84 5.54 2.74 2.98
CA ALA A 84 5.57 2.58 4.44
C ALA A 84 4.67 1.40 4.82
N ALA A 85 5.18 0.18 4.63
CA ALA A 85 4.38 -1.03 4.81
C ALA A 85 5.22 -2.26 5.18
N PHE A 86 4.61 -3.14 5.98
CA PHE A 86 5.02 -4.50 6.21
C PHE A 86 4.31 -5.45 5.24
N TYR A 87 5.08 -6.35 4.64
CA TYR A 87 4.56 -7.48 3.89
C TYR A 87 5.33 -8.74 4.23
N HIS A 88 4.67 -9.88 4.05
CA HIS A 88 5.30 -11.16 4.31
C HIS A 88 6.21 -11.57 3.16
N LYS A 89 7.30 -12.17 3.56
CA LYS A 89 8.22 -12.87 2.71
C LYS A 89 7.64 -14.26 2.38
N GLY A 90 6.34 -14.44 2.11
CA GLY A 90 5.75 -15.70 1.60
C GLY A 90 5.39 -16.89 2.51
N PHE A 91 4.34 -17.64 2.13
CA PHE A 91 3.98 -18.98 2.62
C PHE A 91 4.64 -20.05 1.71
N TYR A 92 5.20 -21.13 2.29
CA TYR A 92 5.91 -22.21 1.58
C TYR A 92 7.02 -21.76 0.59
N PHE A 93 7.93 -20.88 1.01
CA PHE A 93 9.15 -20.44 0.29
C PHE A 93 9.00 -19.36 -0.79
N GLN A 94 7.83 -18.73 -0.95
CA GLN A 94 7.62 -17.76 -2.04
C GLN A 94 7.45 -16.33 -1.56
N TYR A 95 8.55 -15.60 -1.52
CA TYR A 95 8.58 -14.22 -1.05
C TYR A 95 7.66 -13.37 -1.95
N TYR A 96 6.79 -12.50 -1.42
CA TYR A 96 5.92 -11.69 -2.30
C TYR A 96 6.74 -10.90 -3.33
N GLY A 97 7.99 -10.55 -3.00
CA GLY A 97 8.96 -10.04 -3.95
C GLY A 97 9.40 -11.02 -5.05
N ILE A 98 9.62 -12.29 -4.75
CA ILE A 98 9.85 -13.36 -5.75
C ILE A 98 8.63 -13.49 -6.65
N LEU A 99 7.45 -13.52 -6.06
CA LEU A 99 6.19 -13.62 -6.80
C LEU A 99 5.99 -12.43 -7.74
N TYR A 100 6.29 -11.24 -7.23
CA TYR A 100 6.26 -10.01 -7.99
C TYR A 100 7.21 -10.06 -9.20
N HIS A 101 8.44 -10.52 -9.02
CA HIS A 101 9.41 -10.56 -10.12
C HIS A 101 9.22 -11.73 -11.07
N ASN A 102 8.81 -12.90 -10.59
CA ASN A 102 8.74 -14.12 -11.39
C ASN A 102 7.36 -14.38 -11.98
N PHE A 103 6.29 -14.13 -11.24
CA PHE A 103 4.93 -14.55 -11.60
C PHE A 103 4.02 -13.42 -12.08
N LEU A 104 4.41 -12.15 -11.89
CA LEU A 104 3.64 -11.04 -12.44
C LEU A 104 3.60 -11.12 -13.97
N PRO A 105 2.45 -11.00 -14.64
CA PRO A 105 2.37 -11.07 -16.10
C PRO A 105 3.35 -10.10 -16.79
N ILE A 106 3.93 -10.53 -17.91
CA ILE A 106 4.92 -9.71 -18.63
C ILE A 106 4.34 -8.35 -19.08
N LEU A 107 3.05 -8.31 -19.41
CA LEU A 107 2.34 -7.08 -19.76
C LEU A 107 2.30 -6.09 -18.58
N MET A 108 2.04 -6.58 -17.36
CA MET A 108 2.07 -5.77 -16.14
C MET A 108 3.48 -5.27 -15.83
N ARG A 109 4.48 -6.16 -15.89
CA ARG A 109 5.89 -5.77 -15.69
C ARG A 109 6.31 -4.67 -16.67
N ASN A 110 6.01 -4.85 -17.96
CA ASN A 110 6.34 -3.85 -18.98
C ASN A 110 5.62 -2.51 -18.76
N CYS A 111 4.35 -2.55 -18.33
CA CYS A 111 3.60 -1.35 -17.99
C CYS A 111 4.26 -0.58 -16.84
N ILE A 112 4.61 -1.27 -15.76
CA ILE A 112 5.26 -0.68 -14.57
C ILE A 112 6.62 -0.08 -14.96
N LEU A 113 7.41 -0.79 -15.76
CA LEU A 113 8.71 -0.33 -16.23
C LEU A 113 8.60 0.92 -17.13
N ALA A 114 7.58 0.97 -18.00
CA ALA A 114 7.34 2.09 -18.91
C ALA A 114 6.82 3.33 -18.16
N VAL A 115 5.87 3.12 -17.25
CA VAL A 115 5.21 4.19 -16.49
C VAL A 115 6.09 4.72 -15.36
N LYS A 116 6.97 3.86 -14.80
CA LYS A 116 7.80 4.12 -13.61
C LYS A 116 6.95 4.50 -12.39
N ASN A 117 5.88 3.76 -12.17
CA ASN A 117 4.88 3.92 -11.10
C ASN A 117 4.13 2.58 -10.93
N CYS A 118 3.16 2.53 -10.01
CA CYS A 118 2.21 1.43 -9.85
C CYS A 118 2.79 0.09 -9.36
N GLU A 119 4.01 0.09 -8.87
CA GLU A 119 4.64 -1.06 -8.24
C GLU A 119 3.88 -1.49 -6.98
N ASP A 120 3.41 -0.51 -6.20
CA ASP A 120 2.56 -0.70 -5.03
C ASP A 120 1.18 -1.25 -5.41
N ILE A 121 0.57 -0.75 -6.49
CA ILE A 121 -0.70 -1.25 -7.05
C ILE A 121 -0.55 -2.72 -7.42
N ALA A 122 0.52 -3.07 -8.14
CA ALA A 122 0.79 -4.45 -8.54
C ALA A 122 1.03 -5.37 -7.32
N MET A 123 1.69 -4.88 -6.27
CA MET A 123 1.87 -5.63 -5.03
C MET A 123 0.54 -5.88 -4.31
N ASN A 124 -0.31 -4.87 -4.18
CA ASN A 124 -1.63 -5.02 -3.56
C ASN A 124 -2.51 -5.98 -4.36
N PHE A 125 -2.50 -5.86 -5.69
CA PHE A 125 -3.21 -6.76 -6.59
C PHE A 125 -2.73 -8.21 -6.37
N LEU A 126 -1.41 -8.45 -6.45
CA LEU A 126 -0.80 -9.77 -6.27
C LEU A 126 -1.20 -10.42 -4.94
N ILE A 127 -1.03 -9.70 -3.82
CA ILE A 127 -1.36 -10.22 -2.49
C ILE A 127 -2.86 -10.51 -2.38
N SER A 128 -3.71 -9.63 -2.88
CA SER A 128 -5.16 -9.79 -2.80
C SER A 128 -5.66 -10.95 -3.68
N THR A 129 -5.10 -11.14 -4.89
CA THR A 129 -5.40 -12.31 -5.74
C THR A 129 -5.01 -13.61 -5.05
N LEU A 130 -3.83 -13.67 -4.43
CA LEU A 130 -3.31 -14.90 -3.83
C LEU A 130 -4.03 -15.28 -2.53
N THR A 131 -4.41 -14.28 -1.73
CA THR A 131 -4.92 -14.52 -0.36
C THR A 131 -6.43 -14.35 -0.24
N GLY A 132 -7.08 -13.69 -1.20
CA GLY A 132 -8.47 -13.28 -1.09
C GLY A 132 -8.72 -12.29 0.05
N LYS A 133 -7.67 -11.59 0.53
CA LYS A 133 -7.75 -10.65 1.66
C LYS A 133 -7.36 -9.24 1.24
N CYS A 134 -8.05 -8.27 1.82
CA CYS A 134 -7.76 -6.84 1.66
C CYS A 134 -6.54 -6.42 2.49
N PRO A 135 -5.85 -5.32 2.11
CA PRO A 135 -4.79 -4.75 2.92
C PRO A 135 -5.32 -4.17 4.24
N LEU A 136 -4.42 -3.92 5.19
CA LEU A 136 -4.73 -3.37 6.50
C LEU A 136 -4.04 -2.01 6.74
N LYS A 137 -4.82 -1.05 7.20
CA LYS A 137 -4.35 0.27 7.59
C LYS A 137 -4.05 0.28 9.08
N VAL A 138 -2.90 0.84 9.43
CA VAL A 138 -2.56 1.19 10.81
C VAL A 138 -2.53 2.70 10.99
N MET A 139 -2.93 3.15 12.18
CA MET A 139 -2.86 4.54 12.65
C MET A 139 -3.66 5.56 11.84
N LEU A 140 -3.92 6.73 12.47
CA LEU A 140 -4.70 7.81 11.87
C LEU A 140 -3.93 8.64 10.82
N ARG A 141 -2.59 8.57 10.81
CA ARG A 141 -1.75 9.44 9.95
C ARG A 141 -2.12 9.27 8.47
N LYS A 142 -2.42 10.41 7.83
CA LYS A 142 -2.84 10.46 6.42
C LYS A 142 -1.67 10.74 5.46
N LYS A 143 -0.60 11.37 5.95
CA LYS A 143 0.61 11.74 5.20
C LYS A 143 1.80 11.76 6.16
N PHE A 144 2.97 11.43 5.64
CA PHE A 144 4.24 11.74 6.28
C PHE A 144 4.76 13.04 5.67
N GLY A 145 4.91 14.06 6.50
CA GLY A 145 5.54 15.30 6.06
C GLY A 145 7.03 15.09 5.97
N CYS A 146 7.62 15.55 4.86
CA CYS A 146 9.05 15.81 4.77
C CYS A 146 9.27 17.28 5.16
N PRO A 147 9.90 17.59 6.32
CA PRO A 147 10.11 18.96 6.78
C PRO A 147 10.92 19.81 5.79
N ASP A 148 11.81 19.18 5.03
CA ASP A 148 12.73 19.84 4.09
C ASP A 148 12.17 19.93 2.65
N CYS A 149 10.96 19.41 2.42
CA CYS A 149 10.37 19.36 1.09
C CYS A 149 9.40 20.54 0.88
N SER A 150 9.67 21.37 -0.13
CA SER A 150 8.83 22.54 -0.46
C SER A 150 7.44 22.11 -0.97
N THR A 151 6.39 22.45 -0.21
CA THR A 151 4.99 22.18 -0.56
C THR A 151 4.36 23.33 -1.35
N ASN A 152 4.72 23.48 -2.63
CA ASN A 152 4.06 24.43 -3.52
C ASN A 152 3.07 23.72 -4.46
N GLY A 153 1.77 23.84 -4.14
CA GLY A 153 0.64 23.40 -4.98
C GLY A 153 0.53 21.89 -5.22
N ILE A 154 -0.57 21.43 -5.83
CA ILE A 154 -0.59 20.11 -6.46
C ILE A 154 0.36 20.23 -7.66
N SER A 155 1.58 19.74 -7.51
CA SER A 155 2.59 19.82 -8.57
C SER A 155 2.08 19.10 -9.82
N ILE A 156 2.48 19.56 -11.01
CA ILE A 156 2.22 18.87 -12.29
C ILE A 156 2.66 17.40 -12.20
N TRP A 157 3.71 17.15 -11.41
CA TRP A 157 4.19 15.82 -11.08
C TRP A 157 3.15 14.97 -10.33
N ALA A 158 2.45 15.52 -9.34
CA ALA A 158 1.37 14.84 -8.65
C ALA A 158 0.19 14.52 -9.59
N THR A 159 -0.17 15.42 -10.51
CA THR A 159 -1.21 15.14 -11.54
C THR A 159 -0.78 14.01 -12.48
N ARG A 160 0.46 14.05 -12.95
CA ARG A 160 1.02 12.98 -13.80
C ARG A 160 1.00 11.63 -13.09
N GLN A 161 1.38 11.59 -11.81
CA GLN A 161 1.34 10.35 -11.03
C GLN A 161 -0.07 9.77 -10.89
N ILE A 162 -1.08 10.62 -10.70
CA ILE A 162 -2.47 10.17 -10.61
C ILE A 162 -2.92 9.54 -11.93
N VAL A 163 -2.65 10.20 -13.07
CA VAL A 163 -3.01 9.68 -14.41
C VAL A 163 -2.31 8.34 -14.69
N GLN A 164 -1.03 8.24 -14.36
CA GLN A 164 -0.26 7.00 -14.50
C GLN A 164 -0.85 5.86 -13.65
N ARG A 165 -1.28 6.15 -12.43
CA ARG A 165 -1.90 5.15 -11.54
C ARG A 165 -3.25 4.69 -12.08
N LEU A 166 -4.08 5.62 -12.56
CA LEU A 166 -5.35 5.30 -13.23
C LEU A 166 -5.16 4.35 -14.42
N GLU A 167 -4.14 4.60 -15.25
CA GLU A 167 -3.81 3.72 -16.37
C GLU A 167 -3.47 2.29 -15.92
N CYS A 168 -2.72 2.14 -14.84
CA CYS A 168 -2.40 0.83 -14.28
C CYS A 168 -3.64 0.11 -13.72
N PHE A 169 -4.53 0.84 -13.04
CA PHE A 169 -5.77 0.29 -12.51
C PHE A 169 -6.71 -0.26 -13.58
N ASP A 170 -6.78 0.40 -14.73
CA ASP A 170 -7.60 -0.04 -15.86
C ASP A 170 -7.01 -1.30 -16.51
N LYS A 171 -5.69 -1.33 -16.68
CA LYS A 171 -5.01 -2.42 -17.40
C LYS A 171 -4.85 -3.71 -16.59
N PHE A 172 -4.58 -3.62 -15.29
CA PHE A 172 -4.22 -4.79 -14.48
C PHE A 172 -5.33 -5.86 -14.39
N PRO A 173 -6.59 -5.51 -14.09
CA PRO A 173 -7.69 -6.49 -14.04
C PRO A 173 -7.92 -7.15 -15.40
N ALA A 174 -7.79 -6.39 -16.50
CA ALA A 174 -7.96 -6.91 -17.86
C ALA A 174 -6.94 -8.00 -18.22
N TRP A 175 -5.74 -7.96 -17.63
CA TRP A 175 -4.67 -8.91 -17.93
C TRP A 175 -4.69 -10.18 -17.08
N ILE A 176 -5.39 -10.19 -15.93
CA ILE A 176 -5.47 -11.35 -15.04
C ILE A 176 -6.86 -12.00 -15.05
N SER A 177 -7.85 -11.39 -15.71
CA SER A 177 -9.23 -11.95 -15.85
C SER A 177 -9.90 -12.27 -14.51
N GLU A 178 -9.50 -11.60 -13.43
CA GLU A 178 -10.11 -11.68 -12.10
C GLU A 178 -10.19 -10.29 -11.48
N LYS A 179 -11.29 -10.00 -10.75
CA LYS A 179 -11.38 -8.80 -9.91
C LYS A 179 -10.61 -9.05 -8.62
N SER A 180 -9.39 -8.53 -8.51
CA SER A 180 -8.53 -8.80 -7.35
C SER A 180 -8.43 -7.67 -6.33
N PHE A 181 -9.01 -6.49 -6.55
CA PHE A 181 -9.04 -5.46 -5.50
C PHE A 181 -10.17 -5.72 -4.50
N ILE A 182 -9.79 -5.98 -3.25
CA ILE A 182 -10.72 -6.20 -2.15
C ILE A 182 -10.68 -4.99 -1.23
N PHE A 183 -11.84 -4.36 -1.06
CA PHE A 183 -11.98 -3.18 -0.23
C PHE A 183 -11.97 -3.52 1.27
N SER A 184 -11.36 -2.66 2.05
CA SER A 184 -11.36 -2.65 3.51
C SER A 184 -11.77 -1.27 4.00
N SER A 185 -12.64 -1.22 5.01
CA SER A 185 -12.93 -0.02 5.79
C SER A 185 -12.32 -0.09 7.19
N PHE A 186 -11.46 -1.08 7.45
CA PHE A 186 -10.90 -1.33 8.77
C PHE A 186 -9.57 -0.59 8.98
N ARG A 187 -9.39 -0.08 10.20
CA ARG A 187 -8.15 0.50 10.69
C ARG A 187 -7.81 -0.09 12.05
N TYR A 188 -6.55 -0.41 12.24
CA TYR A 188 -5.99 -0.77 13.54
C TYR A 188 -5.36 0.48 14.16
N ASP A 189 -5.77 0.79 15.39
CA ASP A 189 -5.19 1.87 16.19
C ASP A 189 -4.58 1.30 17.46
N SER A 190 -3.42 1.81 17.84
CA SER A 190 -2.91 1.58 19.19
C SER A 190 -3.86 2.23 20.19
N LEU A 191 -4.24 1.50 21.23
CA LEU A 191 -4.92 2.12 22.36
C LEU A 191 -3.98 3.18 22.96
N PRO A 192 -4.42 4.45 23.09
CA PRO A 192 -3.56 5.50 23.62
C PRO A 192 -3.28 5.23 25.11
N TYR A 193 -2.11 4.66 25.42
CA TYR A 193 -1.56 4.72 26.76
C TYR A 193 -0.95 6.12 26.95
N ARG A 194 -1.78 7.08 27.38
CA ARG A 194 -1.49 8.50 27.67
C ARG A 194 -1.35 9.44 26.46
N TYR A 195 -2.47 9.98 26.00
CA TYR A 195 -2.51 11.35 25.46
C TYR A 195 -3.71 12.10 26.05
N SER A 196 -3.43 12.98 27.00
CA SER A 196 -4.41 13.81 27.71
C SER A 196 -4.74 15.07 26.90
N SER A 197 -5.42 14.93 25.76
CA SER A 197 -6.22 15.99 25.12
C SER A 197 -6.65 15.55 23.71
N PHE A 198 -7.78 14.87 23.60
CA PHE A 198 -8.42 14.59 22.31
C PHE A 198 -9.30 15.79 21.92
N THR A 199 -8.92 16.51 20.86
CA THR A 199 -9.90 17.20 20.01
C THR A 199 -10.51 16.17 19.05
N PRO A 200 -11.84 16.04 18.94
CA PRO A 200 -12.45 15.10 18.01
C PRO A 200 -12.22 15.61 16.58
N LEU A 201 -11.27 15.03 15.87
CA LEU A 201 -11.26 15.09 14.42
C LEU A 201 -12.31 14.08 13.93
N ASP A 202 -13.14 14.52 12.99
CA ASP A 202 -14.13 13.69 12.28
C ASP A 202 -13.44 12.44 11.70
N ASP A 203 -13.64 11.30 12.36
CA ASP A 203 -12.89 10.07 12.15
C ASP A 203 -13.83 8.97 11.66
N SER A 204 -13.89 8.83 10.34
CA SER A 204 -14.75 7.88 9.65
C SER A 204 -14.36 6.40 9.83
N PHE A 205 -13.28 6.11 10.55
CA PHE A 205 -12.79 4.74 10.80
C PHE A 205 -13.04 4.26 12.24
N ARG A 206 -13.75 5.03 13.07
CA ARG A 206 -14.10 4.60 14.43
C ARG A 206 -15.15 3.50 14.41
N GLN A 207 -14.70 2.26 14.43
CA GLN A 207 -15.41 1.19 15.12
C GLN A 207 -14.47 0.59 16.15
N VAL A 208 -14.48 1.18 17.35
CA VAL A 208 -13.96 0.52 18.54
C VAL A 208 -14.91 -0.64 18.80
N GLY A 209 -14.44 -1.88 18.66
CA GLY A 209 -15.21 -3.05 19.08
C GLY A 209 -15.60 -2.87 20.54
N THR A 210 -16.89 -2.97 20.84
CA THR A 210 -17.35 -3.14 22.22
C THR A 210 -16.84 -4.48 22.73
N LEU A 211 -16.08 -4.44 23.83
CA LEU A 211 -15.78 -5.61 24.66
C LEU A 211 -17.07 -6.28 25.14
#